data_AF-A0A200PXN2-F1
#
_entry.id   AF-A0A200PXN2-F1
#
_cell.length_a   1.000
_cell.length_b   1.000
_cell.length_c   1.000
_cell.angle_alpha   90.00
_cell.angle_beta   90.00
_cell.angle_gamma   90.00
#
_symmetry.space_group_name_H-M   'P 1'
#
loop_
_entity.id
_entity.type
_entity.pdbx_description
1 polymer ?
#
loop_
_entity_poly.entity_id
_entity_poly.type
_entity_poly.pdbx_seq_one_letter_code
_entity_poly.pdbx_strand_id
1 'polypeptide(L)'
;MESDGASCSRGKVNVKWKSVPKYSSLGECLDACKRQDCNGIRKMLTSKTDANPSRKFLTCQYSGCGSFQWLDEAVAESIRTHSTPKQHISEGCFECGNSDHWHNECPWVKNPCRIEGCSGTRKLKISGTKWSNGEKFLRCNKCPDFQWLKDAVKEVENVEGNTPINARIVIEASLSDLCASFKKDCAFKNK
;
A
#
# COMPACT_ATOMS: atom_id res chain seq x y z
N MET A 1 -38.55 26.66 -15.98
CA MET A 1 -39.24 27.08 -14.75
C MET A 1 -40.49 26.22 -14.69
N GLU A 2 -40.72 25.29 -13.78
CA GLU A 2 -40.14 24.96 -12.48
C GLU A 2 -40.19 23.44 -12.29
N SER A 3 -39.42 22.98 -11.32
CA SER A 3 -39.19 21.60 -10.91
C SER A 3 -39.97 21.30 -9.63
N ASP A 4 -40.74 20.22 -9.59
CA ASP A 4 -41.27 19.60 -8.37
C ASP A 4 -41.21 18.08 -8.59
N GLY A 5 -40.67 17.23 -7.74
CA GLY A 5 -40.60 17.28 -6.28
C GLY A 5 -41.14 15.94 -5.76
N ALA A 6 -40.48 14.82 -6.12
CA ALA A 6 -40.92 13.48 -5.74
C ALA A 6 -40.65 13.21 -4.25
N SER A 7 -41.67 13.44 -3.42
CA SER A 7 -41.72 13.05 -2.02
C SER A 7 -41.85 11.53 -1.90
N CYS A 8 -40.81 10.86 -1.37
CA CYS A 8 -40.84 9.44 -1.06
C CYS A 8 -41.12 9.26 0.44
N SER A 9 -42.38 8.99 0.78
CA SER A 9 -42.85 8.71 2.14
C SER A 9 -42.23 7.44 2.71
N ARG A 10 -41.43 7.60 3.78
CA ARG A 10 -40.78 6.50 4.51
C ARG A 10 -41.82 5.67 5.29
N GLY A 11 -42.04 4.44 4.86
CA GLY A 11 -42.71 3.43 5.67
C GLY A 11 -41.91 3.15 6.95
N LYS A 12 -42.57 3.28 8.11
CA LYS A 12 -42.02 2.89 9.41
C LYS A 12 -41.96 1.36 9.47
N VAL A 13 -40.77 0.78 9.35
CA VAL A 13 -40.57 -0.65 9.59
C VAL A 13 -40.41 -0.85 11.10
N ASN A 14 -41.46 -1.36 11.75
CA ASN A 14 -41.45 -1.66 13.16
C ASN A 14 -40.82 -3.04 13.37
N VAL A 15 -39.52 -3.08 13.71
CA VAL A 15 -38.81 -4.34 13.94
C VAL A 15 -38.94 -4.69 15.42
N LYS A 16 -39.81 -5.66 15.72
CA LYS A 16 -40.00 -6.20 17.07
C LYS A 16 -38.90 -7.23 17.36
N TRP A 17 -37.91 -6.83 18.15
CA TRP A 17 -36.82 -7.72 18.58
C TRP A 17 -37.30 -8.59 19.74
N LYS A 18 -37.28 -9.91 19.56
CA LYS A 18 -37.41 -10.88 20.64
C LYS A 18 -36.04 -11.14 21.26
N SER A 19 -36.05 -11.35 22.56
CA SER A 19 -34.92 -11.52 23.48
C SER A 19 -33.88 -12.56 23.01
N VAL A 20 -32.61 -12.27 23.31
CA VAL A 20 -31.40 -13.08 23.03
C VAL A 20 -31.45 -14.43 23.77
N PRO A 21 -31.15 -15.59 23.14
CA PRO A 21 -30.88 -16.82 23.86
C PRO A 21 -29.44 -16.84 24.39
N LYS A 22 -29.27 -17.33 25.63
CA LYS A 22 -27.98 -17.56 26.31
C LYS A 22 -27.15 -18.63 25.62
N TYR A 23 -25.83 -18.43 25.68
CA TYR A 23 -24.75 -19.32 25.26
C TYR A 23 -24.99 -20.81 25.58
N SER A 24 -24.72 -21.68 24.60
CA SER A 24 -24.43 -23.09 24.82
C SER A 24 -23.23 -23.51 23.96
N SER A 25 -22.23 -24.04 24.64
CA SER A 25 -20.98 -24.59 24.13
C SER A 25 -21.21 -25.82 23.24
N LEU A 26 -20.76 -25.76 21.98
CA LEU A 26 -20.11 -26.81 21.21
C LEU A 26 -19.89 -26.30 19.79
N GLY A 27 -18.70 -26.56 19.25
CA GLY A 27 -18.14 -25.85 18.12
C GLY A 27 -18.90 -26.02 16.81
N GLU A 28 -19.26 -24.89 16.22
CA GLU A 28 -19.44 -24.64 14.80
C GLU A 28 -19.43 -23.11 14.66
N CYS A 29 -18.59 -22.57 13.77
CA CYS A 29 -18.42 -21.12 13.56
C CYS A 29 -19.76 -20.47 13.14
N LEU A 30 -20.55 -20.03 14.11
CA LEU A 30 -21.88 -19.46 13.94
C LEU A 30 -21.88 -18.02 13.42
N ASP A 31 -20.71 -17.46 13.09
CA ASP A 31 -20.58 -16.10 12.57
C ASP A 31 -20.59 -16.04 11.05
N ALA A 32 -20.39 -17.17 10.35
CA ALA A 32 -20.45 -17.18 8.90
C ALA A 32 -21.86 -16.83 8.41
N CYS A 33 -21.92 -15.95 7.42
CA CYS A 33 -23.16 -15.62 6.73
C CYS A 33 -23.77 -16.92 6.20
N LYS A 34 -24.87 -17.40 6.79
CA LYS A 34 -25.49 -18.72 6.48
C LYS A 34 -26.05 -18.82 5.05
N ARG A 35 -25.94 -17.77 4.24
CA ARG A 35 -26.28 -17.78 2.81
C ARG A 35 -25.07 -18.26 2.01
N GLN A 36 -25.26 -19.33 1.23
CA GLN A 36 -24.24 -19.88 0.34
C GLN A 36 -23.72 -18.83 -0.68
N ASP A 37 -24.57 -17.92 -1.15
CA ASP A 37 -24.21 -16.89 -2.14
C ASP A 37 -23.64 -15.59 -1.55
N CYS A 38 -23.31 -15.59 -0.26
CA CYS A 38 -22.88 -14.39 0.45
C CYS A 38 -21.42 -14.02 0.17
N ASN A 39 -20.61 -14.95 -0.36
CA ASN A 39 -19.16 -14.80 -0.58
C ASN A 39 -18.38 -14.20 0.62
N GLY A 40 -18.95 -14.24 1.81
CA GLY A 40 -18.42 -13.58 3.00
C GLY A 40 -18.47 -12.04 3.01
N ILE A 41 -19.04 -11.39 1.99
CA ILE A 41 -19.06 -9.92 1.89
C ILE A 41 -20.11 -9.35 2.85
N ARG A 42 -19.65 -8.55 3.81
CA ARG A 42 -20.47 -7.88 4.82
C ARG A 42 -20.42 -6.37 4.67
N LYS A 43 -21.53 -5.71 4.96
CA LYS A 43 -21.64 -4.26 5.08
C LYS A 43 -21.21 -3.84 6.48
N MET A 44 -20.37 -2.83 6.58
CA MET A 44 -20.07 -2.16 7.83
C MET A 44 -21.03 -0.99 8.02
N LEU A 45 -21.75 -0.97 9.14
CA LEU A 45 -22.72 0.06 9.49
C LEU A 45 -22.38 0.64 10.86
N THR A 46 -22.92 1.82 11.14
CA THR A 46 -22.79 2.49 12.43
C THR A 46 -24.13 2.45 13.14
N SER A 47 -24.14 1.97 14.38
CA SER A 47 -25.33 1.90 15.23
C SER A 47 -25.84 3.29 15.56
N LYS A 48 -27.16 3.44 15.49
CA LYS A 48 -27.91 4.65 15.85
C LYS A 48 -28.81 4.41 17.06
N THR A 49 -28.60 3.31 17.78
CA THR A 49 -29.40 2.96 18.96
C THR A 49 -28.87 3.70 20.18
N ASP A 50 -29.76 4.09 21.09
CA ASP A 50 -29.39 4.80 22.32
C ASP A 50 -28.51 3.94 23.26
N ALA A 51 -28.66 2.62 23.17
CA ALA A 51 -27.87 1.66 23.96
C ALA A 51 -26.42 1.51 23.46
N ASN A 52 -26.19 1.69 22.15
CA ASN A 52 -24.88 1.52 21.52
C ASN A 52 -24.65 2.61 20.47
N PRO A 53 -24.62 3.90 20.85
CA PRO A 53 -24.49 4.98 19.88
C PRO A 53 -23.11 4.92 19.22
N SER A 54 -23.07 5.11 17.90
CA SER A 54 -21.83 5.20 17.10
C SER A 54 -20.97 3.92 17.04
N ARG A 55 -21.35 2.83 17.72
CA ARG A 55 -20.64 1.55 17.64
C ARG A 55 -20.82 0.93 16.25
N LYS A 56 -19.75 0.39 15.66
CA LYS A 56 -19.78 -0.19 14.32
C LYS A 56 -20.08 -1.67 14.36
N PHE A 57 -20.87 -2.15 13.40
CA PHE A 57 -21.22 -3.56 13.27
C PHE A 57 -21.17 -4.01 11.81
N LEU A 58 -20.99 -5.31 11.61
CA LEU A 58 -21.00 -6.00 10.34
C LEU A 58 -22.36 -6.67 10.15
N THR A 59 -22.95 -6.53 8.98
CA THR A 59 -24.17 -7.25 8.59
C THR A 59 -24.08 -7.79 7.17
N CYS A 60 -24.85 -8.83 6.85
CA CYS A 60 -24.90 -9.36 5.49
C CYS A 60 -25.37 -8.29 4.49
N GLN A 61 -24.83 -8.32 3.27
CA GLN A 61 -25.28 -7.43 2.21
C GLN A 61 -26.74 -7.66 1.78
N TYR A 62 -27.26 -8.88 1.93
CA TYR A 62 -28.59 -9.29 1.51
C TYR A 62 -29.64 -9.08 2.61
N SER A 63 -30.75 -8.42 2.27
CA SER A 63 -31.82 -7.96 3.18
C SER A 63 -32.66 -9.05 3.86
N GLY A 64 -32.30 -10.33 3.73
CA GLY A 64 -32.97 -11.46 4.40
C GLY A 64 -32.03 -12.34 5.22
N CYS A 65 -30.76 -11.92 5.40
CA CYS A 65 -29.80 -12.65 6.22
C CYS A 65 -29.56 -11.89 7.51
N GLY A 66 -29.95 -12.48 8.65
CA GLY A 66 -29.79 -11.90 9.98
C GLY A 66 -28.36 -11.97 10.54
N SER A 67 -27.34 -12.12 9.69
CA SER A 67 -25.95 -12.10 10.13
C SER A 67 -25.62 -10.72 10.70
N PHE A 68 -25.15 -10.73 11.94
CA PHE A 68 -24.79 -9.54 12.72
C PHE A 68 -23.58 -9.88 13.58
N GLN A 69 -22.59 -9.00 13.60
CA GLN A 69 -21.46 -9.10 14.51
C GLN A 69 -20.96 -7.69 14.82
N TRP A 70 -20.61 -7.39 16.06
CA TRP A 70 -19.95 -6.12 16.36
C TRP A 70 -18.54 -6.11 15.77
N LEU A 71 -18.12 -4.96 15.23
CA LEU A 71 -16.85 -4.86 14.51
C LEU A 71 -15.64 -5.09 15.43
N ASP A 72 -15.70 -4.56 16.65
CA ASP A 72 -14.66 -4.72 17.68
C ASP A 72 -14.52 -6.18 18.13
N GLU A 73 -15.63 -6.90 18.29
CA GLU A 73 -15.65 -8.34 18.57
C GLU A 73 -15.03 -9.14 17.42
N ALA A 74 -15.42 -8.84 16.17
CA ALA A 74 -14.84 -9.50 14.99
C ALA A 74 -13.32 -9.28 14.88
N VAL A 75 -12.84 -8.07 15.18
CA VAL A 75 -11.41 -7.75 15.22
C VAL A 75 -10.73 -8.52 16.35
N ALA A 76 -11.30 -8.53 17.55
CA ALA A 76 -10.75 -9.24 18.70
C ALA A 76 -10.68 -10.76 18.46
N GLU A 77 -11.68 -11.35 17.82
CA GLU A 77 -11.69 -12.76 17.40
C GLU A 77 -10.59 -13.03 16.37
N SER A 78 -10.44 -12.17 15.35
CA SER A 78 -9.41 -12.34 14.32
C SER A 78 -7.98 -12.33 14.89
N ILE A 79 -7.75 -11.59 15.98
CA ILE A 79 -6.46 -11.56 16.68
C ILE A 79 -6.24 -12.84 17.51
N ARG A 80 -7.32 -13.46 18.02
CA ARG A 80 -7.24 -14.65 18.89
C ARG A 80 -7.11 -15.97 18.12
N THR A 81 -7.66 -16.04 16.91
CA THR A 81 -7.72 -17.29 16.14
C THR A 81 -6.64 -17.41 15.06
N HIS A 82 -5.91 -16.34 14.76
CA HIS A 82 -4.86 -16.33 13.76
C HIS A 82 -3.56 -15.81 14.35
N SER A 83 -2.53 -16.65 14.36
CA SER A 83 -1.15 -16.18 14.34
C SER A 83 -1.03 -15.23 13.15
N THR A 84 -0.95 -13.94 13.45
CA THR A 84 -0.90 -12.78 12.56
C THR A 84 -2.14 -12.58 11.67
N PRO A 85 -2.85 -11.44 11.79
CA PRO A 85 -3.80 -11.08 10.75
C PRO A 85 -3.02 -10.89 9.45
N LYS A 86 -3.41 -11.59 8.38
CA LYS A 86 -3.06 -11.23 6.99
C LYS A 86 -3.73 -9.89 6.65
N GLN A 87 -3.44 -8.85 7.41
CA GLN A 87 -3.45 -7.53 6.84
C GLN A 87 -2.36 -7.60 5.76
N HIS A 88 -2.65 -7.10 4.56
CA HIS A 88 -1.59 -6.72 3.62
C HIS A 88 -0.81 -5.52 4.21
N ILE A 89 -0.33 -5.60 5.45
CA ILE A 89 0.86 -4.89 5.86
C ILE A 89 1.94 -5.65 5.10
N SER A 90 2.30 -5.19 3.90
CA SER A 90 3.50 -5.75 3.29
C SER A 90 4.63 -5.50 4.27
N GLU A 91 5.32 -6.57 4.66
CA GLU A 91 6.60 -6.48 5.35
C GLU A 91 7.62 -5.89 4.36
N GLY A 92 7.45 -4.62 4.00
CA GLY A 92 8.21 -3.97 2.92
C GLY A 92 7.42 -3.01 2.03
N CYS A 93 8.10 -2.57 0.99
CA CYS A 93 7.60 -1.66 -0.02
C CYS A 93 6.40 -2.24 -0.79
N PHE A 94 5.24 -1.59 -0.67
CA PHE A 94 4.01 -1.96 -1.37
C PHE A 94 4.12 -1.93 -2.90
N GLU A 95 5.07 -1.17 -3.45
CA GLU A 95 5.25 -1.03 -4.90
C GLU A 95 6.04 -2.21 -5.47
N CYS A 96 7.29 -2.39 -5.02
CA CYS A 96 8.18 -3.41 -5.56
C CYS A 96 8.04 -4.75 -4.85
N GLY A 97 7.60 -4.77 -3.60
CA GLY A 97 7.45 -5.96 -2.77
C GLY A 97 8.70 -6.36 -1.98
N ASN A 98 9.76 -5.54 -1.98
CA ASN A 98 10.96 -5.82 -1.20
C ASN A 98 10.82 -5.31 0.25
N SER A 99 11.38 -6.04 1.21
CA SER A 99 11.38 -5.72 2.65
C SER A 99 12.35 -4.61 3.04
N ASP A 100 13.37 -4.34 2.22
CA ASP A 100 14.52 -3.53 2.63
C ASP A 100 14.28 -2.01 2.63
N HIS A 101 13.09 -1.56 2.18
CA HIS A 101 12.74 -0.15 2.13
C HIS A 101 11.21 0.06 2.18
N TRP A 102 10.80 1.29 2.51
CA TRP A 102 9.40 1.72 2.43
C TRP A 102 9.07 2.31 1.05
N HIS A 103 7.79 2.42 0.68
CA HIS A 103 7.35 2.94 -0.63
C HIS A 103 8.03 4.26 -1.03
N ASN A 104 8.22 5.17 -0.08
CA ASN A 104 8.82 6.49 -0.33
C ASN A 104 10.31 6.43 -0.70
N GLU A 105 10.99 5.36 -0.28
CA GLU A 105 12.41 5.08 -0.52
C GLU A 105 12.60 4.07 -1.66
N CYS A 106 11.50 3.71 -2.34
CA CYS A 106 11.56 2.73 -3.40
C CYS A 106 12.35 3.24 -4.61
N PRO A 107 13.46 2.56 -4.98
CA PRO A 107 14.31 2.98 -6.10
C PRO A 107 13.58 2.91 -7.45
N TRP A 108 12.42 2.25 -7.48
CA TRP A 108 11.61 2.01 -8.67
C TRP A 108 10.48 3.02 -8.88
N VAL A 109 10.14 3.87 -7.90
CA VAL A 109 9.01 4.82 -7.99
C VAL A 109 9.35 6.06 -8.82
N LYS A 110 10.61 6.51 -8.82
CA LYS A 110 11.06 7.73 -9.51
C LYS A 110 12.29 7.49 -10.39
N ASN A 111 12.36 6.33 -11.03
CA ASN A 111 13.53 5.95 -11.80
C ASN A 111 13.57 6.72 -13.14
N PRO A 112 14.67 7.42 -13.49
CA PRO A 112 14.80 8.10 -14.78
C PRO A 112 14.76 7.09 -15.94
N CYS A 113 14.45 7.57 -17.15
CA CYS A 113 14.51 6.73 -18.34
C CYS A 113 15.96 6.32 -18.66
N ARG A 114 16.15 5.10 -19.16
CA ARG A 114 17.46 4.59 -19.61
C ARG A 114 17.87 5.10 -20.99
N ILE A 115 16.92 5.62 -21.77
CA ILE A 115 17.21 6.13 -23.11
C ILE A 115 17.89 7.49 -22.98
N GLU A 116 19.11 7.58 -23.51
CA GLU A 116 19.89 8.82 -23.65
C GLU A 116 19.02 9.94 -24.24
N GLY A 117 19.01 11.11 -23.59
CA GLY A 117 18.20 12.27 -24.01
C GLY A 117 16.71 12.19 -23.68
N CYS A 118 16.21 11.08 -23.11
CA CYS A 118 14.82 10.99 -22.68
C CYS A 118 14.62 11.62 -21.28
N SER A 119 13.90 12.74 -21.23
CA SER A 119 13.49 13.39 -19.97
C SER A 119 12.32 12.68 -19.27
N GLY A 120 12.09 11.41 -19.56
CA GLY A 120 10.98 10.62 -19.05
C GLY A 120 11.32 9.95 -17.73
N THR A 121 10.28 9.52 -17.02
CA THR A 121 10.40 8.70 -15.81
C THR A 121 9.75 7.34 -16.05
N ARG A 122 10.37 6.31 -15.50
CA ARG A 122 9.90 4.94 -15.53
C ARG A 122 8.97 4.71 -14.35
N LYS A 123 7.81 4.13 -14.64
CA LYS A 123 6.82 3.76 -13.62
C LYS A 123 6.75 2.26 -13.51
N LEU A 124 6.65 1.77 -12.27
CA LEU A 124 6.35 0.36 -12.02
C LEU A 124 4.88 0.08 -12.36
N LYS A 125 4.64 -1.07 -12.99
CA LYS A 125 3.33 -1.53 -13.42
C LYS A 125 3.24 -3.04 -13.25
N ILE A 126 2.01 -3.53 -13.16
CA ILE A 126 1.70 -4.96 -13.12
C ILE A 126 1.10 -5.34 -14.47
N SER A 127 1.59 -6.41 -15.07
CA SER A 127 1.06 -6.93 -16.32
C SER A 127 -0.29 -7.60 -16.07
N GLY A 128 -1.27 -7.25 -16.89
CA GLY A 128 -2.59 -7.89 -16.92
C GLY A 128 -2.76 -8.86 -18.09
N THR A 129 -1.68 -9.19 -18.80
CA THR A 129 -1.78 -10.10 -19.96
C THR A 129 -1.92 -11.54 -19.49
N LYS A 130 -2.59 -12.39 -20.28
CA LYS A 130 -2.83 -13.80 -19.91
C LYS A 130 -1.57 -14.57 -19.52
N TRP A 131 -0.43 -14.28 -20.16
CA TRP A 131 0.81 -15.05 -20.02
C TRP A 131 1.82 -14.45 -19.03
N SER A 132 1.59 -13.23 -18.57
CA SER A 132 2.44 -12.55 -17.58
C SER A 132 1.60 -11.86 -16.50
N ASN A 133 0.40 -12.36 -16.24
CA ASN A 133 -0.51 -11.73 -15.29
C ASN A 133 0.12 -11.68 -13.90
N GLY A 134 0.16 -10.50 -13.29
CA GLY A 134 0.81 -10.28 -12.00
C GLY A 134 2.31 -9.99 -12.09
N GLU A 135 2.98 -10.21 -13.24
CA GLU A 135 4.39 -9.87 -13.38
C GLU A 135 4.60 -8.35 -13.39
N LYS A 136 5.60 -7.88 -12.63
CA LYS A 136 5.92 -6.45 -12.51
C LYS A 136 6.92 -6.02 -13.57
N PHE A 137 6.71 -4.84 -14.15
CA PHE A 137 7.58 -4.23 -15.14
C PHE A 137 7.65 -2.72 -14.99
N LEU A 138 8.72 -2.14 -15.50
CA LEU A 138 8.98 -0.71 -15.53
C LEU A 138 8.80 -0.20 -16.95
N ARG A 139 8.05 0.89 -17.11
CA ARG A 139 7.81 1.52 -18.43
C ARG A 139 7.95 3.03 -18.35
N CYS A 140 8.65 3.61 -19.31
CA CYS A 140 8.75 5.07 -19.43
C CYS A 140 7.40 5.70 -19.81
N ASN A 141 7.17 6.92 -19.32
CA ASN A 141 5.99 7.72 -19.70
C ASN A 141 6.15 8.51 -21.01
N LYS A 142 7.36 8.63 -21.56
CA LYS A 142 7.65 9.44 -22.76
C LYS A 142 8.12 8.64 -23.97
N CYS A 143 8.66 7.45 -23.77
CA CYS A 143 9.24 6.63 -24.84
C CYS A 143 8.83 5.16 -24.67
N PRO A 144 9.09 4.28 -25.65
CA PRO A 144 8.72 2.87 -25.57
C PRO A 144 9.63 2.02 -24.67
N ASP A 145 10.54 2.64 -23.88
CA ASP A 145 11.40 1.93 -22.94
C ASP A 145 10.60 1.06 -21.97
N PHE A 146 11.03 -0.20 -21.90
CA PHE A 146 10.39 -1.28 -21.17
C PHE A 146 11.48 -2.18 -20.55
N GLN A 147 11.24 -2.63 -19.32
CA GLN A 147 12.07 -3.63 -18.65
C GLN A 147 11.22 -4.41 -17.65
N TRP A 148 11.43 -5.71 -17.52
CA TRP A 148 10.84 -6.46 -16.42
C TRP A 148 11.52 -6.08 -15.10
N LEU A 149 10.76 -6.01 -14.00
CA LEU A 149 11.32 -5.65 -12.69
C LEU A 149 12.39 -6.66 -12.25
N LYS A 150 12.16 -7.95 -12.49
CA LYS A 150 13.11 -9.03 -12.16
C LYS A 150 14.48 -8.86 -12.82
N ASP A 151 14.52 -8.28 -14.02
CA ASP A 151 15.77 -8.03 -14.74
C ASP A 151 16.45 -6.76 -14.20
N ALA A 152 15.65 -5.72 -13.90
CA ALA A 152 16.15 -4.49 -13.30
C ALA A 152 16.76 -4.72 -11.90
N VAL A 153 16.15 -5.59 -11.09
CA VAL A 153 16.68 -5.97 -9.76
C VAL A 153 18.03 -6.67 -9.91
N LYS A 154 18.14 -7.65 -10.81
CA LYS A 154 19.42 -8.32 -11.10
C LYS A 154 20.49 -7.35 -11.57
N GLU A 155 20.15 -6.33 -12.35
CA GLU A 155 21.11 -5.30 -12.77
C GLU A 155 21.67 -4.51 -11.57
N VAL A 156 20.84 -4.18 -10.58
CA VAL A 156 21.30 -3.48 -9.36
C VAL A 156 22.17 -4.38 -8.48
N GLU A 157 21.76 -5.63 -8.26
CA GLU A 157 22.53 -6.61 -7.49
C GLU A 157 23.93 -6.84 -8.09
N ASN A 158 24.02 -6.88 -9.42
CA ASN A 158 25.30 -7.04 -10.11
C ASN A 158 26.23 -5.82 -10.01
N VAL A 159 25.69 -4.62 -9.74
CA VAL A 159 26.51 -3.40 -9.54
C VAL A 159 27.13 -3.42 -8.14
N GLU A 160 26.37 -3.82 -7.11
CA GLU A 160 26.86 -3.90 -5.73
C GLU A 160 27.98 -4.94 -5.56
N GLY A 161 27.96 -6.01 -6.36
CA GLY A 161 29.05 -7.01 -6.39
C GLY A 161 30.35 -6.55 -7.06
N ASN A 162 30.33 -5.45 -7.83
CA ASN A 162 31.49 -4.97 -8.60
C ASN A 162 32.09 -3.65 -8.09
N THR A 163 31.47 -2.98 -7.12
CA THR A 163 32.06 -1.80 -6.48
C THR A 163 33.18 -2.21 -5.51
N PRO A 164 34.44 -1.79 -5.72
CA PRO A 164 35.47 -1.96 -4.70
C PRO A 164 35.09 -1.09 -3.50
N ILE A 165 34.77 -1.73 -2.38
CA ILE A 165 34.37 -1.11 -1.10
C ILE A 165 35.46 -0.17 -0.51
N ASN A 166 36.63 -0.05 -1.14
CA ASN A 166 37.76 0.77 -0.70
C ASN A 166 38.31 1.71 -1.78
N ALA A 167 37.46 2.46 -2.50
CA ALA A 167 37.93 3.57 -3.31
C ALA A 167 38.38 4.75 -2.40
N ARG A 168 39.60 4.65 -1.86
CA ARG A 168 40.28 5.77 -1.18
C ARG A 168 40.72 6.77 -2.25
N ILE A 169 40.01 7.88 -2.37
CA ILE A 169 40.43 9.00 -3.22
C ILE A 169 41.67 9.62 -2.55
N VAL A 170 42.86 9.26 -3.01
CA VAL A 170 44.10 9.93 -2.62
C VAL A 170 44.29 11.09 -3.59
N ILE A 171 44.03 12.31 -3.12
CA ILE A 171 44.40 13.53 -3.84
C ILE A 171 45.88 13.77 -3.52
N GLU A 172 46.79 13.32 -4.39
CA GLU A 172 48.19 13.73 -4.34
C GLU A 172 48.32 15.15 -4.89
N ALA A 173 47.92 16.14 -4.10
CA ALA A 173 48.31 17.52 -4.35
C ALA A 173 49.71 17.74 -3.75
N SER A 174 50.68 18.10 -4.58
CA SER A 174 51.99 18.50 -4.06
C SER A 174 51.83 19.81 -3.25
N LEU A 175 52.58 19.95 -2.16
CA LEU A 175 52.62 21.20 -1.37
C LEU A 175 52.91 22.43 -2.23
N SER A 176 53.64 22.24 -3.34
CA SER A 176 53.96 23.26 -4.33
C SER A 176 52.72 23.79 -5.05
N ASP A 177 51.78 22.92 -5.42
CA ASP A 177 50.55 23.27 -6.14
C ASP A 177 49.57 24.02 -5.24
N LEU A 178 49.49 23.62 -3.96
CA LEU A 178 48.72 24.33 -2.95
C LEU A 178 49.33 25.70 -2.62
N CYS A 179 50.65 25.81 -2.56
CA CYS A 179 51.31 27.08 -2.26
C CYS A 179 51.21 28.08 -3.43
N ALA A 180 51.12 27.59 -4.67
CA ALA A 180 50.94 28.42 -5.86
C ALA A 180 49.55 29.05 -5.96
N SER A 181 48.50 28.38 -5.47
CA SER A 181 47.14 28.91 -5.45
C SER A 181 46.95 30.00 -4.39
N PHE A 182 47.52 29.84 -3.19
CA PHE A 182 47.45 30.87 -2.14
C PHE A 182 48.20 32.17 -2.47
N LYS A 183 49.25 32.12 -3.30
CA LYS A 183 50.00 33.32 -3.72
C LYS A 183 49.22 34.23 -4.69
N LYS A 184 48.21 33.71 -5.39
CA LYS A 184 47.42 34.51 -6.33
C LYS A 184 46.44 35.45 -5.63
N ASP A 185 46.02 35.12 -4.40
CA ASP A 185 44.98 35.86 -3.68
C ASP A 185 45.52 36.84 -2.61
N CYS A 186 46.82 36.81 -2.32
CA CYS A 186 47.46 37.70 -1.33
C CYS A 186 48.13 38.95 -1.92
N ALA A 187 47.55 39.55 -2.97
CA ALA A 187 47.93 40.90 -3.37
C ALA A 187 47.19 41.93 -2.48
N PHE A 188 47.54 41.97 -1.19
CA PHE A 188 47.12 43.05 -0.30
C PHE A 188 47.75 44.37 -0.80
N LYS A 189 46.90 45.24 -1.36
CA LYS A 189 47.28 46.61 -1.72
C LYS A 189 47.53 47.38 -0.42
N ASN A 190 48.80 47.57 -0.07
CA ASN A 190 49.16 48.55 0.95
C ASN A 190 48.85 49.95 0.41
N LYS A 191 47.99 50.69 1.12
CA LYS A 191 47.78 52.12 0.92
C LYS A 191 47.84 52.80 2.29
#